data_AF-A0A0P9T8H9-F1
#
_entry.id   AF-A0A0P9T8H9-F1
#
_cell.length_a   1.000
_cell.length_b   1.000
_cell.length_c   1.000
_cell.angle_alpha   90.00
_cell.angle_beta   90.00
_cell.angle_gamma   90.00
#
_symmetry.space_group_name_H-M   'P 1'
#
loop_
_entity.id
_entity.type
_entity.pdbx_description
1 polymer ?
#
loop_
_entity_poly.entity_id
_entity_poly.type
_entity_poly.pdbx_seq_one_letter_code
_entity_poly.pdbx_strand_id
1 'polypeptide(L)'
;MRLTPSAVPVELPRLPFDAEAHEYHFPNVIAAKLAVSNELALPLAKLSEEDQAFIQQLVSEILIRRVVLERVRSYFRNKKTGDEHAG
;
A
#
# COMPACT_ATOMS: atom_id res chain seq x y z
N MET A 1 -14.62 10.79 52.63
CA MET A 1 -15.45 11.05 51.43
C MET A 1 -15.23 9.90 50.45
N ARG A 2 -16.17 8.96 50.34
CA ARG A 2 -16.07 7.78 49.46
C ARG A 2 -16.99 8.03 48.27
N LEU A 3 -16.44 8.21 47.09
CA LEU A 3 -17.20 8.42 45.86
C LEU A 3 -17.78 7.06 45.42
N THR A 4 -19.10 6.92 45.39
CA THR A 4 -19.77 5.77 44.78
C THR A 4 -19.93 6.03 43.28
N PRO A 5 -19.35 5.23 42.38
CA PRO A 5 -19.61 5.38 40.96
C PRO A 5 -21.07 5.01 40.68
N SER A 6 -21.82 5.96 40.13
CA SER A 6 -23.17 5.71 39.63
C SER A 6 -23.06 4.90 38.35
N ALA A 7 -23.28 3.59 38.46
CA ALA A 7 -23.27 2.67 37.33
C ALA A 7 -24.64 2.70 36.64
N VAL A 8 -24.96 3.79 35.94
CA VAL A 8 -26.03 3.77 34.94
C VAL A 8 -25.41 3.17 33.68
N PRO A 9 -25.86 2.00 33.19
CA PRO A 9 -25.31 1.43 31.97
C PRO A 9 -25.73 2.32 30.80
N VAL A 10 -24.79 3.09 30.27
CA VAL A 10 -24.94 3.76 28.98
C VAL A 10 -24.81 2.69 27.91
N GLU A 11 -25.91 2.39 27.22
CA GLU A 11 -25.89 1.48 26.09
C GLU A 11 -25.22 2.18 24.91
N LEU A 12 -23.92 1.95 24.72
CA LEU A 12 -23.15 2.53 23.62
C LEU A 12 -23.52 1.85 22.30
N PRO A 13 -23.74 2.62 21.23
CA PRO A 13 -23.92 2.06 19.90
C PRO A 13 -22.74 1.16 19.50
N ARG A 14 -23.04 -0.06 19.06
CA ARG A 14 -22.03 -1.00 18.54
C ARG A 14 -22.00 -0.88 17.01
N LEU A 15 -20.95 -0.30 16.48
CA LEU A 15 -20.71 -0.22 15.04
C LEU A 15 -19.71 -1.32 14.61
N PRO A 16 -19.95 -2.06 13.53
CA PRO A 16 -18.95 -2.96 12.97
C PRO A 16 -17.72 -2.18 12.50
N PHE A 17 -16.54 -2.80 12.58
CA PHE A 17 -15.31 -2.18 12.11
C PHE A 17 -15.25 -2.18 10.58
N ASP A 18 -15.10 -1.00 9.98
CA ASP A 18 -14.86 -0.85 8.54
C ASP A 18 -13.35 -0.89 8.27
N ALA A 19 -12.87 -2.07 7.87
CA ALA A 19 -11.45 -2.27 7.59
C ALA A 19 -10.99 -1.55 6.31
N GLU A 20 -11.86 -1.34 5.34
CA GLU A 20 -11.53 -0.69 4.07
C GLU A 20 -11.35 0.81 4.26
N ALA A 21 -12.23 1.45 5.05
CA ALA A 21 -12.07 2.85 5.44
C ALA A 21 -10.78 3.13 6.22
N HIS A 22 -10.20 2.10 6.86
CA HIS A 22 -8.94 2.20 7.61
C HIS A 22 -7.73 1.71 6.81
N GLU A 23 -7.89 1.38 5.51
CA GLU A 23 -6.75 0.97 4.69
C GLU A 23 -5.77 2.13 4.52
N TYR A 24 -4.47 1.86 4.69
CA TYR A 24 -3.46 2.90 4.59
C TYR A 24 -3.30 3.34 3.13
N HIS A 25 -3.46 4.64 2.92
CA HIS A 25 -3.21 5.31 1.65
C HIS A 25 -1.94 6.14 1.75
N PHE A 26 -1.15 6.15 0.67
CA PHE A 26 -0.06 7.10 0.58
C PHE A 26 -0.61 8.52 0.50
N PRO A 27 -0.02 9.48 1.22
CA PRO A 27 -0.50 10.86 1.24
C PRO A 27 -0.32 11.57 -0.12
N ASN A 28 0.58 11.08 -0.98
CA ASN A 28 0.79 11.57 -2.34
C ASN A 28 1.60 10.58 -3.18
N VAL A 29 1.75 10.88 -4.47
CA VAL A 29 2.53 10.12 -5.45
C VAL A 29 4.00 9.96 -5.06
N ILE A 30 4.62 10.99 -4.47
CA ILE A 30 6.04 10.93 -4.08
C ILE A 30 6.25 9.92 -2.95
N ALA A 31 5.37 9.91 -1.95
CA ALA A 31 5.40 8.93 -0.86
C ALA A 31 5.21 7.49 -1.39
N ALA A 32 4.33 7.30 -2.37
CA ALA A 32 4.16 6.01 -3.03
C ALA A 32 5.43 5.56 -3.77
N LYS A 33 6.03 6.44 -4.59
CA LYS A 33 7.29 6.16 -5.30
C LYS A 33 8.46 5.83 -4.38
N LEU A 34 8.56 6.52 -3.24
CA LEU A 34 9.57 6.23 -2.22
C LEU A 34 9.35 4.83 -1.63
N ALA A 35 8.12 4.48 -1.30
CA ALA A 35 7.80 3.14 -0.80
C ALA A 35 8.11 2.05 -1.84
N VAL A 36 7.83 2.29 -3.11
CA VAL A 36 8.18 1.35 -4.20
C VAL A 36 9.70 1.21 -4.33
N SER A 37 10.46 2.30 -4.23
CA SER A 37 11.94 2.24 -4.24
C SER A 37 12.48 1.37 -3.11
N ASN A 38 11.89 1.52 -1.91
CA ASN A 38 12.25 0.72 -0.74
C ASN A 38 11.88 -0.76 -0.93
N GLU A 39 10.70 -1.04 -1.48
CA GLU A 39 10.25 -2.41 -1.77
C GLU A 39 11.18 -3.14 -2.76
N LEU A 40 11.65 -2.41 -3.79
CA LEU A 40 12.56 -2.95 -4.80
C LEU A 40 14.03 -2.93 -4.36
N ALA A 41 14.34 -2.28 -3.22
CA ALA A 41 15.69 -1.97 -2.76
C ALA A 41 16.58 -1.30 -3.84
N LEU A 42 15.95 -0.49 -4.71
CA LEU A 42 16.61 0.17 -5.84
C LEU A 42 15.99 1.55 -6.11
N PRO A 43 16.79 2.59 -6.37
CA PRO A 43 16.26 3.87 -6.86
C PRO A 43 15.50 3.70 -8.18
N LEU A 44 14.31 4.30 -8.30
CA LEU A 44 13.50 4.19 -9.53
C LEU A 44 14.25 4.66 -10.79
N ALA A 45 15.15 5.63 -10.67
CA ALA A 45 15.95 6.14 -11.78
C ALA A 45 16.91 5.09 -12.39
N LYS A 46 17.15 3.96 -11.70
CA LYS A 46 17.96 2.85 -12.22
C LYS A 46 17.13 1.80 -12.96
N LEU A 47 15.80 1.95 -12.99
CA LEU A 47 14.91 1.07 -13.74
C LEU A 47 14.90 1.45 -15.22
N SER A 48 14.49 0.52 -16.08
CA SER A 48 14.22 0.81 -17.49
C SER A 48 13.12 1.87 -17.64
N GLU A 49 13.08 2.58 -18.77
CA GLU A 49 12.03 3.57 -19.03
C GLU A 49 10.62 2.97 -18.97
N GLU A 50 10.47 1.73 -19.46
CA GLU A 50 9.23 0.96 -19.38
C GLU A 50 8.80 0.72 -17.93
N ASP A 51 9.72 0.27 -17.08
CA ASP A 51 9.43 0.00 -15.67
C ASP A 51 9.12 1.29 -14.89
N GLN A 52 9.82 2.39 -15.22
CA GLN A 52 9.52 3.70 -14.65
C GLN A 52 8.13 4.21 -15.06
N ALA A 53 7.75 4.03 -16.34
CA ALA A 53 6.44 4.41 -16.86
C ALA A 53 5.32 3.58 -16.21
N PHE A 54 5.52 2.26 -16.06
CA PHE A 54 4.58 1.38 -15.35
C PHE A 54 4.33 1.86 -13.91
N ILE A 55 5.40 2.14 -13.15
CA ILE A 55 5.27 2.61 -11.78
C ILE A 55 4.57 3.97 -11.74
N GLN A 56 4.96 4.90 -12.62
CA GLN A 56 4.34 6.23 -12.72
C GLN A 56 2.84 6.14 -12.98
N GLN A 57 2.42 5.31 -13.92
CA GLN A 57 1.01 5.10 -14.22
C GLN A 57 0.28 4.53 -13.01
N LEU A 58 0.81 3.46 -12.42
CA LEU A 58 0.20 2.79 -11.26
C LEU A 58 -0.08 3.75 -10.11
N VAL A 59 0.91 4.56 -9.71
CA VAL A 59 0.76 5.47 -8.56
C VAL A 59 -0.04 6.72 -8.89
N SER A 60 -0.26 7.02 -10.17
CA SER A 60 -1.16 8.11 -10.60
C SER A 60 -2.63 7.71 -10.51
N GLU A 61 -2.92 6.41 -10.64
CA GLU A 61 -4.27 5.85 -10.55
C GLU A 61 -4.62 5.42 -9.12
N ILE A 62 -3.65 4.87 -8.37
CA ILE A 62 -3.91 4.19 -7.09
C ILE A 62 -2.86 4.58 -6.04
N LEU A 63 -3.34 4.98 -4.85
CA LEU A 63 -2.47 5.28 -3.69
C LEU A 63 -2.69 4.35 -2.48
N ILE A 64 -3.47 3.28 -2.64
CA ILE A 64 -3.65 2.26 -1.59
C ILE A 64 -2.35 1.45 -1.46
N ARG A 65 -1.72 1.45 -0.27
CA ARG A 65 -0.38 0.84 -0.10
C ARG A 65 -0.35 -0.64 -0.43
N ARG A 66 -1.35 -1.40 0.02
CA ARG A 66 -1.42 -2.85 -0.26
C ARG A 66 -1.43 -3.09 -1.78
N VAL A 67 -2.34 -2.42 -2.49
CA VAL A 67 -2.55 -2.58 -3.92
C VAL A 67 -1.31 -2.17 -4.72
N VAL A 68 -0.71 -1.03 -4.40
CA VAL A 68 0.52 -0.55 -5.08
C VAL A 68 1.64 -1.58 -4.93
N LEU A 69 1.94 -2.00 -3.70
CA LEU A 69 3.07 -2.91 -3.45
C LEU A 69 2.82 -4.33 -3.99
N GLU A 70 1.58 -4.82 -3.95
CA GLU A 70 1.22 -6.09 -4.55
C GLU A 70 1.39 -6.07 -6.08
N ARG A 71 0.91 -5.03 -6.74
CA ARG A 71 0.98 -4.92 -8.21
C ARG A 71 2.42 -4.75 -8.69
N VAL A 72 3.24 -3.98 -7.98
CA VAL A 72 4.69 -3.90 -8.23
C VAL A 72 5.35 -5.26 -8.11
N ARG A 73 5.12 -5.99 -6.99
CA ARG A 73 5.70 -7.33 -6.79
C ARG A 73 5.30 -8.30 -7.89
N SER A 74 4.02 -8.31 -8.27
CA SER A 74 3.53 -9.18 -9.36
C SER A 74 4.21 -8.85 -10.69
N TYR A 75 4.33 -7.57 -11.03
CA TYR A 75 4.94 -7.12 -12.27
C TYR A 75 6.41 -7.58 -12.39
N PHE A 76 7.23 -7.30 -11.38
CA PHE A 76 8.65 -7.66 -11.41
C PHE A 76 8.89 -9.17 -11.24
N ARG A 77 7.99 -9.91 -10.58
CA ARG A 77 8.08 -11.38 -10.52
C ARG A 77 7.82 -12.00 -11.88
N ASN A 78 6.75 -11.58 -12.56
CA ASN A 78 6.36 -12.12 -13.87
C ASN A 78 7.39 -11.77 -14.95
N LYS A 79 8.03 -10.60 -14.85
CA LYS A 79 9.10 -10.18 -15.77
C LYS A 79 10.33 -11.08 -15.70
N LYS A 80 10.71 -11.56 -14.50
CA LYS A 80 11.86 -12.47 -14.33
C LYS A 80 11.64 -13.81 -15.02
N THR A 81 10.46 -14.40 -14.84
CA THR A 81 10.13 -15.73 -15.40
C THR A 81 10.10 -15.76 -16.94
N GLY A 82 9.98 -14.61 -17.61
CA GLY A 82 10.03 -14.53 -19.07
C GLY A 82 11.44 -14.49 -19.68
N ASP A 83 12.46 -14.08 -18.90
CA ASP A 83 13.84 -13.88 -19.39
C ASP A 83 14.75 -15.12 -19.19
N GLU A 84 14.29 -16.13 -18.46
CA GLU A 84 15.13 -17.26 -17.97
C GLU A 84 14.83 -18.63 -18.61
N HIS A 85 14.25 -18.66 -19.82
CA HIS A 85 13.97 -19.90 -20.57
C HIS A 85 14.53 -19.92 -22.01
N ALA A 86 15.80 -19.56 -22.18
CA ALA A 86 16.57 -19.96 -23.35
C ALA A 86 17.71 -20.90 -22.88
N GLY A 87 17.39 -22.19 -22.79
CA GLY A 87 18.35 -23.28 -22.64
C GLY A 87 18.83 -23.80 -23.99
#